data_AF-A0A1F7TAJ5-F1
#
_entry.id   AF-A0A1F7TAJ5-F1
#
_cell.length_a   1.000
_cell.length_b   1.000
_cell.length_c   1.000
_cell.angle_alpha   90.00
_cell.angle_beta   90.00
_cell.angle_gamma   90.00
#
_symmetry.space_group_name_H-M   'P 1'
#
loop_
_entity.id
_entity.type
_entity.pdbx_description
1 polymer ?
#
loop_
_entity_poly.entity_id
_entity_poly.type
_entity_poly.pdbx_seq_one_letter_code
_entity_poly.pdbx_strand_id
1 'polypeptide(L)'
;MALSRLLRWLLPRDARRAYERGATLSQAVRLPMLRSRPRSWEELLEAHRLWVETGGARGLRADLTGQDLRGRDLRGAMLRTAILAGASLEGVQGEGAVFFSADLRNARLGGARLREGLFLGADFRGADLEGADLGQSLLRAAKLQGAALRGARLEGADLRGAHLEGADLRGASLAGADVARAHLEGADLRGADLTGARGLSPEQLASARTDGATRLPEGGSFFRPGAGGE
;
A
#
# COMPACT_ATOMS: atom_id res chain seq x y z
N MET A 1 -9.02 -28.57 41.54
CA MET A 1 -7.84 -27.70 41.78
C MET A 1 -6.64 -27.96 40.83
N ALA A 2 -6.55 -29.11 40.14
CA ALA A 2 -5.44 -29.38 39.20
C ALA A 2 -5.59 -28.72 37.82
N LEU A 3 -6.82 -28.53 37.33
CA LEU A 3 -7.08 -28.02 35.98
C LEU A 3 -6.72 -26.52 35.79
N SER A 4 -6.80 -25.70 36.85
CA SER A 4 -6.50 -24.26 36.79
C SER A 4 -5.01 -23.92 36.72
N ARG A 5 -4.11 -24.86 37.03
CA ARG A 5 -2.65 -24.67 36.92
C ARG A 5 -2.15 -24.95 35.49
N LEU A 6 -2.74 -25.92 34.80
CA LEU A 6 -2.44 -26.26 33.39
C LEU A 6 -2.98 -25.20 32.40
N LEU A 7 -4.18 -24.67 32.64
CA LEU A 7 -4.79 -23.62 31.80
C LEU A 7 -4.00 -22.30 31.78
N ARG A 8 -3.08 -22.12 32.74
CA ARG A 8 -2.23 -20.93 32.86
C ARG A 8 -1.21 -20.82 31.73
N TRP A 9 -0.83 -21.94 31.11
CA TRP A 9 0.12 -22.03 30.00
C TRP A 9 -0.56 -22.28 28.65
N LEU A 10 -1.79 -22.81 28.65
CA LEU A 10 -2.53 -23.18 27.44
C LEU A 10 -3.47 -22.09 26.92
N LEU A 11 -3.88 -21.13 27.76
CA LEU A 11 -4.87 -20.13 27.40
C LEU A 11 -4.38 -18.69 27.65
N PRO A 12 -4.64 -17.75 26.71
CA PRO A 12 -4.47 -16.32 26.95
C PRO A 12 -5.24 -15.82 28.17
N ARG A 13 -4.75 -14.74 28.81
CA ARG A 13 -5.30 -14.22 30.09
C ARG A 13 -6.81 -13.98 30.07
N ASP A 14 -7.37 -13.53 28.95
CA ASP A 14 -8.79 -13.21 28.84
C ASP A 14 -9.68 -14.46 28.73
N ALA A 15 -9.23 -15.48 27.99
CA ALA A 15 -9.89 -16.80 27.94
C ALA A 15 -9.84 -17.49 29.32
N ARG A 16 -8.73 -17.34 30.04
CA ARG A 16 -8.60 -17.82 31.43
C ARG A 16 -9.60 -17.13 32.36
N ARG A 17 -9.71 -15.80 32.30
CA ARG A 17 -10.67 -15.02 33.11
C ARG A 17 -12.13 -15.36 32.81
N ALA A 18 -12.44 -15.75 31.58
CA ALA A 18 -13.78 -16.20 31.23
C ALA A 18 -14.07 -17.59 31.79
N TYR A 19 -13.10 -18.51 31.69
CA TYR A 19 -13.19 -19.84 32.28
C TYR A 19 -13.31 -19.77 33.82
N GLU A 20 -12.52 -18.92 34.47
CA GLU A 20 -12.60 -18.65 35.92
C GLU A 20 -13.96 -18.06 36.35
N ARG A 21 -14.72 -17.47 35.41
CA ARG A 21 -16.08 -16.95 35.60
C ARG A 21 -17.18 -17.94 35.16
N GLY A 22 -16.84 -19.20 34.91
CA GLY A 22 -17.79 -20.28 34.64
C GLY A 22 -18.07 -20.56 33.16
N ALA A 23 -17.37 -19.90 32.22
CA ALA A 23 -17.45 -20.28 30.81
C ALA A 23 -16.82 -21.67 30.60
N THR A 24 -17.43 -22.51 29.78
CA THR A 24 -16.83 -23.80 29.41
C THR A 24 -15.54 -23.58 28.63
N LEU A 25 -14.64 -24.58 28.59
CA LEU A 25 -13.41 -24.48 27.79
C LEU A 25 -13.70 -24.21 26.30
N SER A 26 -14.75 -24.82 25.76
CA SER A 26 -15.21 -24.56 24.39
C SER A 26 -15.76 -23.13 24.20
N GLN A 27 -16.42 -22.56 25.21
CA GLN A 27 -16.85 -21.15 25.20
C GLN A 27 -15.67 -20.20 25.36
N ALA A 28 -14.73 -20.48 26.26
CA ALA A 28 -13.55 -19.67 26.52
C ALA A 28 -12.60 -19.60 25.31
N VAL A 29 -12.50 -20.70 24.55
CA VAL A 29 -11.75 -20.77 23.28
C VAL A 29 -12.52 -20.11 22.12
N ARG A 30 -13.86 -20.04 22.20
CA ARG A 30 -14.74 -19.38 21.22
C ARG A 30 -15.00 -17.90 21.48
N LEU A 31 -14.56 -17.34 22.62
CA LEU A 31 -14.71 -15.91 22.86
C LEU A 31 -13.94 -15.11 21.80
N PRO A 32 -14.43 -13.93 21.38
CA PRO A 32 -13.68 -13.07 20.49
C PRO A 32 -12.40 -12.67 21.21
N MET A 33 -11.30 -13.33 20.84
CA MET A 33 -9.96 -12.99 21.27
C MET A 33 -9.68 -11.57 20.76
N LEU A 34 -9.26 -10.71 21.67
CA LEU A 34 -9.17 -9.24 21.57
C LEU A 34 -10.51 -8.46 21.67
N ARG A 35 -11.09 -8.44 22.89
CA ARG A 35 -11.90 -7.29 23.33
C ARG A 35 -11.06 -6.16 23.95
N SER A 36 -9.76 -6.40 24.16
CA SER A 36 -8.80 -5.42 24.64
C SER A 36 -8.00 -4.85 23.46
N ARG A 37 -7.71 -3.54 23.51
CA ARG A 37 -6.86 -2.89 22.50
C ARG A 37 -5.50 -3.61 22.42
N PRO A 38 -4.95 -3.86 21.22
CA PRO A 38 -3.61 -4.43 21.06
C PRO A 38 -2.58 -3.59 21.82
N ARG A 39 -1.62 -4.25 22.47
CA ARG A 39 -0.59 -3.60 23.29
C ARG A 39 0.79 -3.60 22.63
N SER A 40 0.96 -4.43 21.59
CA SER A 40 2.16 -4.45 20.76
C SER A 40 1.79 -4.41 19.28
N TRP A 41 2.81 -4.21 18.45
CA TRP A 41 2.69 -4.22 17.00
C TRP A 41 2.26 -5.60 16.48
N GLU A 42 2.84 -6.66 17.05
CA GLU A 42 2.55 -8.05 16.70
C GLU A 42 1.11 -8.44 17.08
N GLU A 43 0.65 -8.01 18.25
CA GLU A 43 -0.75 -8.20 18.66
C GLU A 43 -1.72 -7.48 17.72
N LEU A 44 -1.34 -6.28 17.22
CA LEU A 44 -2.15 -5.54 16.27
C LEU A 44 -2.25 -6.26 14.93
N LEU A 45 -1.10 -6.72 14.39
CA LEU A 45 -1.07 -7.46 13.13
C LEU A 45 -1.86 -8.76 13.23
N GLU A 46 -1.74 -9.49 14.34
CA GLU A 46 -2.49 -10.73 14.55
C GLU A 46 -4.00 -10.47 14.70
N ALA A 47 -4.38 -9.43 15.44
CA ALA A 47 -5.78 -9.02 15.55
C ALA A 47 -6.37 -8.64 14.18
N HIS A 48 -5.59 -7.94 13.34
CA HIS A 48 -6.02 -7.55 12.01
C HIS A 48 -6.09 -8.73 11.05
N ARG A 49 -5.11 -9.62 11.07
CA ARG A 49 -5.11 -10.87 10.29
C ARG A 49 -6.37 -11.68 10.59
N LEU A 50 -6.71 -11.86 11.87
CA LEU A 50 -7.92 -12.57 12.28
C LEU A 50 -9.21 -11.87 11.81
N TRP A 51 -9.23 -10.53 11.85
CA TRP A 51 -10.33 -9.73 11.32
C TRP A 51 -10.52 -9.92 9.81
N VAL A 52 -9.43 -9.93 9.06
CA VAL A 52 -9.45 -10.18 7.62
C VAL A 52 -9.96 -11.59 7.31
N GLU A 53 -9.38 -12.62 7.93
CA GLU A 53 -9.67 -14.03 7.62
C GLU A 53 -11.11 -14.44 7.96
N THR A 54 -11.71 -13.73 8.92
CA THR A 54 -13.06 -14.03 9.39
C THR A 54 -14.12 -13.08 8.85
N GLY A 55 -13.76 -12.20 7.89
CA GLY A 55 -14.68 -11.20 7.35
C GLY A 55 -15.22 -10.25 8.43
N GLY A 56 -14.42 -9.99 9.47
CA GLY A 56 -14.74 -9.10 10.58
C GLY A 56 -15.41 -9.74 11.79
N ALA A 57 -15.64 -11.05 11.79
CA ALA A 57 -16.30 -11.73 12.91
C ALA A 57 -15.42 -11.84 14.18
N ARG A 58 -14.09 -11.80 14.03
CA ARG A 58 -13.11 -11.90 15.14
C ARG A 58 -11.97 -10.89 14.94
N GLY A 59 -11.19 -10.60 15.97
CA GLY A 59 -10.06 -9.68 15.87
C GLY A 59 -10.48 -8.21 15.73
N LEU A 60 -9.57 -7.37 15.25
CA LEU A 60 -9.77 -5.92 15.12
C LEU A 60 -9.16 -5.43 13.81
N ARG A 61 -9.93 -4.67 13.01
CA ARG A 61 -9.37 -3.97 11.84
C ARG A 61 -8.24 -3.05 12.30
N ALA A 62 -7.11 -3.07 11.60
CA ALA A 62 -6.02 -2.14 11.86
C ALA A 62 -6.46 -0.71 11.49
N ASP A 63 -6.64 0.12 12.52
CA ASP A 63 -6.76 1.56 12.39
C ASP A 63 -5.47 2.21 12.90
N LEU A 64 -4.70 2.70 11.94
CA LEU A 64 -3.39 3.32 12.08
C LEU A 64 -3.45 4.78 11.61
N THR A 65 -4.64 5.39 11.60
CA THR A 65 -4.84 6.78 11.17
C THR A 65 -3.88 7.72 11.91
N GLY A 66 -3.07 8.48 11.16
CA GLY A 66 -2.13 9.46 11.69
C GLY A 66 -0.97 8.88 12.51
N GLN A 67 -0.83 7.56 12.61
CA GLN A 67 0.17 6.94 13.48
C GLN A 67 1.57 7.03 12.91
N ASP A 68 2.57 7.06 13.79
CA ASP A 68 3.97 6.97 13.41
C ASP A 68 4.45 5.52 13.30
N LEU A 69 4.70 5.08 12.07
CA LEU A 69 5.19 3.75 11.72
C LEU A 69 6.64 3.81 11.20
N ARG A 70 7.34 4.94 11.31
CA ARG A 70 8.74 5.05 10.89
C ARG A 70 9.60 4.00 11.58
N GLY A 71 10.50 3.39 10.81
CA GLY A 71 11.39 2.33 11.28
C GLY A 71 10.70 0.99 11.59
N ARG A 72 9.38 0.87 11.38
CA ARG A 72 8.69 -0.43 11.49
C ARG A 72 9.05 -1.34 10.33
N ASP A 73 9.19 -2.62 10.64
CA ASP A 73 9.28 -3.68 9.65
C ASP A 73 7.87 -4.15 9.29
N LEU A 74 7.50 -3.88 8.05
CA LEU A 74 6.24 -4.24 7.40
C LEU A 74 6.45 -5.32 6.33
N ARG A 75 7.63 -5.94 6.22
CA ARG A 75 7.88 -6.97 5.20
C ARG A 75 6.85 -8.10 5.32
N GLY A 76 6.17 -8.39 4.21
CA GLY A 76 5.09 -9.37 4.16
C GLY A 76 3.87 -9.07 5.04
N ALA A 77 3.75 -7.86 5.61
CA ALA A 77 2.65 -7.52 6.50
C ALA A 77 1.30 -7.58 5.77
N MET A 78 0.30 -8.19 6.41
CA MET A 78 -1.05 -8.29 5.86
C MET A 78 -1.91 -7.13 6.37
N LEU A 79 -1.92 -6.03 5.63
CA LEU A 79 -2.63 -4.78 5.95
C LEU A 79 -3.78 -4.50 4.96
N ARG A 80 -4.37 -5.55 4.38
CA ARG A 80 -5.48 -5.37 3.44
C ARG A 80 -6.66 -4.71 4.13
N THR A 81 -7.26 -3.73 3.46
CA THR A 81 -8.35 -2.92 3.97
C THR A 81 -8.02 -2.18 5.27
N ALA A 82 -6.76 -2.15 5.73
CA ALA A 82 -6.38 -1.36 6.90
C ALA A 82 -6.62 0.14 6.65
N ILE A 83 -6.75 0.91 7.73
CA ILE A 83 -6.87 2.36 7.66
C ILE A 83 -5.53 2.95 8.09
N LEU A 84 -4.83 3.59 7.18
CA LEU A 84 -3.52 4.23 7.37
C LEU A 84 -3.56 5.70 6.93
N ALA A 85 -4.75 6.30 6.86
CA ALA A 85 -4.90 7.69 6.41
C ALA A 85 -4.06 8.64 7.28
N GLY A 86 -3.20 9.44 6.64
CA GLY A 86 -2.30 10.37 7.32
C GLY A 86 -1.15 9.71 8.11
N ALA A 87 -0.99 8.39 8.07
CA ALA A 87 0.06 7.70 8.81
C ALA A 87 1.46 8.03 8.25
N SER A 88 2.47 7.95 9.12
CA SER A 88 3.88 8.11 8.76
C SER A 88 4.51 6.75 8.51
N LEU A 89 4.71 6.40 7.24
CA LEU A 89 5.44 5.22 6.77
C LEU A 89 6.78 5.59 6.12
N GLU A 90 7.33 6.75 6.44
CA GLU A 90 8.59 7.22 5.85
C GLU A 90 9.73 6.23 6.11
N GLY A 91 10.42 5.82 5.04
CA GLY A 91 11.55 4.90 5.08
C GLY A 91 11.25 3.48 5.60
N VAL A 92 9.98 3.06 5.72
CA VAL A 92 9.64 1.72 6.21
C VAL A 92 10.14 0.63 5.27
N GLN A 93 10.41 -0.55 5.84
CA GLN A 93 10.69 -1.77 5.09
C GLN A 93 9.38 -2.53 4.90
N GLY A 94 8.83 -2.58 3.70
CA GLY A 94 7.54 -3.20 3.39
C GLY A 94 7.55 -4.05 2.12
N GLU A 95 8.69 -4.65 1.80
CA GLU A 95 8.81 -5.57 0.67
C GLU A 95 7.79 -6.72 0.80
N GLY A 96 7.03 -6.97 -0.27
CA GLY A 96 5.97 -7.97 -0.30
C GLY A 96 4.77 -7.69 0.61
N ALA A 97 4.65 -6.49 1.20
CA ALA A 97 3.52 -6.14 2.05
C ALA A 97 2.21 -6.06 1.26
N VAL A 98 1.10 -6.40 1.93
CA VAL A 98 -0.23 -6.47 1.33
C VAL A 98 -1.13 -5.35 1.85
N PHE A 99 -1.46 -4.41 0.96
CA PHE A 99 -2.29 -3.23 1.21
C PHE A 99 -3.54 -3.20 0.33
N PHE A 100 -4.02 -4.36 -0.15
CA PHE A 100 -5.23 -4.43 -0.98
C PHE A 100 -6.39 -3.64 -0.38
N SER A 101 -6.93 -2.69 -1.14
CA SER A 101 -8.01 -1.80 -0.72
C SER A 101 -7.76 -1.06 0.61
N ALA A 102 -6.50 -0.90 1.03
CA ALA A 102 -6.15 -0.12 2.21
C ALA A 102 -6.36 1.38 1.95
N ASP A 103 -6.72 2.11 3.01
CA ASP A 103 -6.82 3.57 2.97
C ASP A 103 -5.49 4.19 3.38
N LEU A 104 -4.74 4.72 2.42
CA LEU A 104 -3.44 5.37 2.57
C LEU A 104 -3.54 6.87 2.20
N ARG A 105 -4.74 7.46 2.23
CA ARG A 105 -4.94 8.86 1.86
C ARG A 105 -4.09 9.77 2.73
N ASN A 106 -3.38 10.70 2.10
CA ASN A 106 -2.48 11.64 2.77
C ASN A 106 -1.40 10.99 3.65
N ALA A 107 -1.13 9.68 3.49
CA ALA A 107 -0.05 9.02 4.21
C ALA A 107 1.31 9.50 3.70
N ARG A 108 2.33 9.49 4.56
CA ARG A 108 3.70 9.86 4.23
C ARG A 108 4.54 8.60 4.08
N LEU A 109 4.88 8.24 2.85
CA LEU A 109 5.63 7.05 2.43
C LEU A 109 6.95 7.42 1.76
N GLY A 110 7.46 8.65 1.95
CA GLY A 110 8.73 9.09 1.39
C GLY A 110 9.86 8.09 1.66
N GLY A 111 10.55 7.66 0.61
CA GLY A 111 11.65 6.69 0.68
C GLY A 111 11.27 5.29 1.20
N ALA A 112 9.98 4.96 1.34
CA ALA A 112 9.54 3.64 1.78
C ALA A 112 9.97 2.55 0.78
N ARG A 113 10.40 1.38 1.28
CA ARG A 113 10.78 0.23 0.45
C ARG A 113 9.62 -0.74 0.36
N LEU A 114 8.86 -0.65 -0.72
CA LEU A 114 7.59 -1.34 -0.95
C LEU A 114 7.63 -2.26 -2.19
N ARG A 115 8.83 -2.68 -2.62
CA ARG A 115 9.02 -3.58 -3.76
C ARG A 115 8.15 -4.82 -3.64
N GLU A 116 7.66 -5.31 -4.77
CA GLU A 116 6.80 -6.50 -4.85
C GLU A 116 5.53 -6.39 -3.98
N GLY A 117 5.16 -5.17 -3.58
CA GLY A 117 4.02 -4.89 -2.73
C GLY A 117 2.70 -5.05 -3.48
N LEU A 118 1.65 -5.30 -2.71
CA LEU A 118 0.35 -5.70 -3.19
C LEU A 118 -0.69 -4.63 -2.86
N PHE A 119 -1.00 -3.76 -3.82
CA PHE A 119 -1.78 -2.51 -3.63
C PHE A 119 -3.06 -2.43 -4.47
N LEU A 120 -3.59 -3.57 -4.95
CA LEU A 120 -4.81 -3.60 -5.77
C LEU A 120 -5.93 -2.78 -5.11
N GLY A 121 -6.41 -1.74 -5.80
CA GLY A 121 -7.50 -0.87 -5.33
C GLY A 121 -7.19 -0.03 -4.10
N ALA A 122 -5.94 0.04 -3.64
CA ALA A 122 -5.54 0.86 -2.50
C ALA A 122 -5.73 2.36 -2.79
N ASP A 123 -6.01 3.14 -1.74
CA ASP A 123 -6.31 4.57 -1.86
C ASP A 123 -5.15 5.42 -1.36
N PHE A 124 -4.36 5.96 -2.28
CA PHE A 124 -3.20 6.82 -2.06
C PHE A 124 -3.48 8.29 -2.38
N ARG A 125 -4.75 8.73 -2.47
CA ARG A 125 -5.05 10.12 -2.84
C ARG A 125 -4.36 11.10 -1.89
N GLY A 126 -3.59 12.03 -2.46
CA GLY A 126 -2.79 13.01 -1.72
C GLY A 126 -1.65 12.42 -0.90
N ALA A 127 -1.31 11.15 -1.04
CA ALA A 127 -0.19 10.54 -0.34
C ALA A 127 1.16 11.07 -0.87
N ASP A 128 2.14 11.14 0.01
CA ASP A 128 3.53 11.44 -0.32
C ASP A 128 4.29 10.12 -0.49
N LEU A 129 4.76 9.85 -1.70
CA LEU A 129 5.54 8.69 -2.14
C LEU A 129 6.88 9.14 -2.74
N GLU A 130 7.38 10.33 -2.37
CA GLU A 130 8.62 10.86 -2.92
C GLU A 130 9.78 9.88 -2.67
N GLY A 131 10.45 9.47 -3.76
CA GLY A 131 11.55 8.52 -3.71
C GLY A 131 11.19 7.12 -3.20
N ALA A 132 9.91 6.79 -3.02
CA ALA A 132 9.48 5.47 -2.59
C ALA A 132 9.84 4.41 -3.64
N ASP A 133 10.20 3.22 -3.17
CA ASP A 133 10.52 2.08 -4.03
C ASP A 133 9.32 1.11 -4.13
N LEU A 134 8.62 1.18 -5.24
CA LEU A 134 7.45 0.38 -5.62
C LEU A 134 7.78 -0.58 -6.76
N GLY A 135 9.06 -0.87 -7.04
CA GLY A 135 9.47 -1.76 -8.12
C GLY A 135 8.75 -3.12 -8.06
N GLN A 136 8.30 -3.63 -9.21
CA GLN A 136 7.55 -4.88 -9.35
C GLN A 136 6.23 -4.96 -8.53
N SER A 137 5.72 -3.84 -7.99
CA SER A 137 4.49 -3.85 -7.20
C SER A 137 3.25 -3.97 -8.07
N LEU A 138 2.17 -4.50 -7.49
CA LEU A 138 0.85 -4.56 -8.13
C LEU A 138 -0.04 -3.41 -7.65
N LEU A 139 -0.15 -2.37 -8.48
CA LEU A 139 -0.91 -1.13 -8.26
C LEU A 139 -2.16 -1.04 -9.14
N ARG A 140 -2.67 -2.18 -9.65
CA ARG A 140 -3.87 -2.21 -10.50
C ARG A 140 -5.05 -1.51 -9.82
N ALA A 141 -5.69 -0.61 -10.56
CA ALA A 141 -6.81 0.19 -10.08
C ALA A 141 -6.56 0.96 -8.76
N ALA A 142 -5.29 1.15 -8.37
CA ALA A 142 -4.95 1.99 -7.22
C ALA A 142 -5.34 3.45 -7.49
N LYS A 143 -5.77 4.15 -6.44
CA LYS A 143 -6.20 5.54 -6.49
C LYS A 143 -5.06 6.45 -6.06
N LEU A 144 -4.34 7.01 -7.02
CA LEU A 144 -3.13 7.83 -6.81
C LEU A 144 -3.36 9.30 -7.21
N GLN A 145 -4.62 9.75 -7.30
CA GLN A 145 -4.92 11.12 -7.72
C GLN A 145 -4.25 12.14 -6.80
N GLY A 146 -3.51 13.06 -7.41
CA GLY A 146 -2.75 14.08 -6.69
C GLY A 146 -1.64 13.56 -5.76
N ALA A 147 -1.25 12.28 -5.86
CA ALA A 147 -0.14 11.74 -5.07
C ALA A 147 1.21 12.34 -5.52
N ALA A 148 2.13 12.52 -4.59
CA ALA A 148 3.49 12.98 -4.87
C ALA A 148 4.41 11.77 -5.07
N LEU A 149 4.77 11.46 -6.30
CA LEU A 149 5.62 10.33 -6.71
C LEU A 149 6.96 10.81 -7.30
N ARG A 150 7.41 12.02 -6.94
CA ARG A 150 8.66 12.58 -7.47
C ARG A 150 9.82 11.63 -7.18
N GLY A 151 10.58 11.27 -8.20
CA GLY A 151 11.71 10.35 -8.07
C GLY A 151 11.35 8.93 -7.58
N ALA A 152 10.06 8.57 -7.53
CA ALA A 152 9.65 7.23 -7.11
C ALA A 152 10.15 6.17 -8.11
N ARG A 153 10.43 4.98 -7.59
CA ARG A 153 10.92 3.83 -8.34
C ARG A 153 9.77 2.87 -8.59
N LEU A 154 9.33 2.74 -9.83
CA LEU A 154 8.18 1.95 -10.27
C LEU A 154 8.60 0.92 -11.33
N GLU A 155 9.87 0.50 -11.36
CA GLU A 155 10.39 -0.37 -12.42
C GLU A 155 9.64 -1.70 -12.49
N GLY A 156 9.02 -1.96 -13.64
CA GLY A 156 8.15 -3.10 -13.90
C GLY A 156 6.93 -3.23 -12.98
N ALA A 157 6.50 -2.15 -12.34
CA ALA A 157 5.25 -2.12 -11.60
C ALA A 157 4.04 -2.32 -12.54
N ASP A 158 2.98 -2.92 -12.02
CA ASP A 158 1.72 -3.11 -12.72
C ASP A 158 0.72 -2.02 -12.30
N LEU A 159 0.59 -1.00 -13.14
CA LEU A 159 -0.27 0.18 -12.96
C LEU A 159 -1.52 0.11 -13.84
N ARG A 160 -1.92 -1.08 -14.30
CA ARG A 160 -3.10 -1.21 -15.17
C ARG A 160 -4.35 -0.63 -14.53
N GLY A 161 -5.00 0.30 -15.23
CA GLY A 161 -6.19 0.99 -14.73
C GLY A 161 -5.96 1.86 -13.48
N ALA A 162 -4.71 2.13 -13.10
CA ALA A 162 -4.41 3.00 -11.97
C ALA A 162 -4.85 4.44 -12.27
N HIS A 163 -5.31 5.13 -11.24
CA HIS A 163 -5.80 6.49 -11.33
C HIS A 163 -4.71 7.48 -10.89
N LEU A 164 -4.00 8.07 -11.84
CA LEU A 164 -2.86 8.97 -11.61
C LEU A 164 -3.20 10.43 -11.97
N GLU A 165 -4.48 10.78 -12.07
CA GLU A 165 -4.93 12.11 -12.44
C GLU A 165 -4.29 13.18 -11.53
N GLY A 166 -3.56 14.12 -12.11
CA GLY A 166 -2.84 15.19 -11.38
C GLY A 166 -1.68 14.73 -10.48
N ALA A 167 -1.25 13.47 -10.55
CA ALA A 167 -0.11 12.97 -9.77
C ALA A 167 1.22 13.60 -10.21
N ASP A 168 2.14 13.83 -9.28
CA ASP A 168 3.48 14.35 -9.56
C ASP A 168 4.47 13.19 -9.73
N LEU A 169 4.79 12.81 -10.97
CA LEU A 169 5.71 11.72 -11.32
C LEU A 169 7.06 12.26 -11.82
N ARG A 170 7.42 13.51 -11.50
CA ARG A 170 8.64 14.12 -12.02
C ARG A 170 9.87 13.31 -11.65
N GLY A 171 10.69 12.97 -12.63
CA GLY A 171 11.89 12.16 -12.44
C GLY A 171 11.63 10.72 -11.95
N ALA A 172 10.38 10.25 -11.91
CA ALA A 172 10.07 8.88 -11.51
C ALA A 172 10.59 7.87 -12.55
N SER A 173 10.94 6.68 -12.09
CA SER A 173 11.40 5.57 -12.94
C SER A 173 10.27 4.58 -13.15
N LEU A 174 9.63 4.62 -14.33
CA LEU A 174 8.57 3.68 -14.76
C LEU A 174 9.11 2.67 -15.79
N ALA A 175 10.42 2.43 -15.81
CA ALA A 175 11.03 1.56 -16.79
C ALA A 175 10.40 0.16 -16.75
N GLY A 176 9.90 -0.32 -17.90
CA GLY A 176 9.23 -1.62 -18.01
C GLY A 176 7.85 -1.73 -17.33
N ALA A 177 7.32 -0.67 -16.72
CA ALA A 177 6.02 -0.69 -16.05
C ALA A 177 4.87 -0.93 -17.04
N ASP A 178 3.79 -1.59 -16.60
CA ASP A 178 2.58 -1.74 -17.40
C ASP A 178 1.56 -0.67 -16.99
N VAL A 179 1.35 0.32 -17.86
CA VAL A 179 0.46 1.46 -17.64
C VAL A 179 -0.81 1.37 -18.51
N ALA A 180 -1.15 0.18 -18.99
CA ALA A 180 -2.34 0.01 -19.83
C ALA A 180 -3.61 0.53 -19.14
N ARG A 181 -4.31 1.45 -19.81
CA ARG A 181 -5.54 2.10 -19.31
C ARG A 181 -5.37 2.89 -18.01
N ALA A 182 -4.15 3.22 -17.60
CA ALA A 182 -3.93 4.17 -16.50
C ALA A 182 -4.47 5.56 -16.87
N HIS A 183 -5.07 6.25 -15.92
CA HIS A 183 -5.60 7.60 -16.10
C HIS A 183 -4.49 8.60 -15.76
N LEU A 184 -4.00 9.32 -16.76
CA LEU A 184 -2.82 10.19 -16.65
C LEU A 184 -3.14 11.67 -16.87
N GLU A 185 -4.42 12.04 -16.87
CA GLU A 185 -4.90 13.40 -17.09
C GLU A 185 -4.24 14.37 -16.10
N GLY A 186 -3.44 15.30 -16.62
CA GLY A 186 -2.72 16.29 -15.82
C GLY A 186 -1.55 15.74 -14.99
N ALA A 187 -1.22 14.44 -15.08
CA ALA A 187 -0.06 13.88 -14.40
C ALA A 187 1.23 14.54 -14.90
N ASP A 188 2.18 14.80 -14.00
CA ASP A 188 3.46 15.45 -14.32
C ASP A 188 4.57 14.41 -14.52
N LEU A 189 4.83 14.04 -15.77
CA LEU A 189 5.85 13.06 -16.18
C LEU A 189 7.16 13.71 -16.65
N ARG A 190 7.37 15.00 -16.36
CA ARG A 190 8.60 15.71 -16.76
C ARG A 190 9.84 15.03 -16.18
N GLY A 191 10.82 14.74 -17.03
CA GLY A 191 12.03 13.97 -16.66
C GLY A 191 11.80 12.51 -16.23
N ALA A 192 10.57 11.98 -16.31
CA ALA A 192 10.30 10.58 -15.97
C ALA A 192 10.90 9.62 -17.00
N ASP A 193 11.23 8.41 -16.54
CA ASP A 193 11.74 7.33 -17.38
C ASP A 193 10.64 6.30 -17.69
N LEU A 194 10.12 6.31 -18.90
CA LEU A 194 9.12 5.35 -19.40
C LEU A 194 9.76 4.34 -20.37
N THR A 195 11.10 4.18 -20.39
CA THR A 195 11.75 3.24 -21.31
C THR A 195 11.21 1.81 -21.09
N GLY A 196 10.73 1.20 -22.18
CA GLY A 196 10.13 -0.14 -22.14
C GLY A 196 8.78 -0.24 -21.42
N ALA A 197 8.19 0.89 -20.97
CA ALA A 197 6.84 0.88 -20.42
C ALA A 197 5.83 0.37 -21.46
N ARG A 198 4.85 -0.40 -21.00
CA ARG A 198 3.89 -1.12 -21.84
C ARG A 198 2.50 -0.53 -21.68
N GLY A 199 1.69 -0.64 -22.72
CA GLY A 199 0.29 -0.22 -22.69
C GLY A 199 0.08 1.30 -22.67
N LEU A 200 1.15 2.09 -22.84
CA LEU A 200 1.07 3.55 -22.98
C LEU A 200 0.52 3.91 -24.36
N SER A 201 -0.61 4.62 -24.40
CA SER A 201 -1.21 5.12 -25.64
C SER A 201 -0.82 6.59 -25.92
N PRO A 202 -0.90 7.04 -27.18
CA PRO A 202 -0.72 8.46 -27.51
C PRO A 202 -1.65 9.40 -26.75
N GLU A 203 -2.90 8.98 -26.48
CA GLU A 203 -3.90 9.78 -25.76
C GLU A 203 -3.53 9.95 -24.28
N GLN A 204 -3.06 8.87 -23.64
CA GLN A 204 -2.53 8.92 -22.27
C GLN A 204 -1.32 9.86 -22.17
N LEU A 205 -0.45 9.84 -23.17
CA LEU A 205 0.72 10.71 -23.21
C LEU A 205 0.33 12.18 -23.47
N ALA A 206 -0.63 12.41 -24.36
CA ALA A 206 -1.12 13.75 -24.70
C ALA A 206 -1.89 14.43 -23.56
N SER A 207 -2.52 13.65 -22.67
CA SER A 207 -3.20 14.18 -21.48
C SER A 207 -2.26 14.44 -20.30
N ALA A 208 -1.04 13.92 -20.35
CA ALA A 208 0.00 14.14 -19.34
C ALA A 208 0.95 15.29 -19.71
N ARG A 209 1.66 15.81 -18.71
CA ARG A 209 2.70 16.83 -18.91
C ARG A 209 4.05 16.15 -19.08
N THR A 210 4.70 16.36 -20.21
CA THR A 210 6.04 15.84 -20.51
C THR A 210 6.97 16.96 -20.97
N ASP A 211 8.27 16.69 -21.00
CA ASP A 211 9.28 17.60 -21.55
C ASP A 211 10.37 16.83 -22.32
N GLY A 212 11.40 17.56 -22.79
CA GLY A 212 12.51 16.95 -23.52
C GLY A 212 13.34 15.95 -22.72
N ALA A 213 13.23 15.96 -21.39
CA ALA A 213 13.91 15.01 -20.51
C ALA A 213 13.09 13.75 -20.24
N THR A 214 11.77 13.75 -20.55
CA THR A 214 10.94 12.54 -20.46
C THR A 214 11.42 11.50 -21.46
N ARG A 215 11.81 10.32 -20.97
CA ARG A 215 12.27 9.20 -21.80
C ARG A 215 11.07 8.32 -22.14
N LEU A 216 10.75 8.15 -23.42
CA LEU A 216 9.58 7.40 -23.88
C LEU A 216 9.95 5.95 -24.27
N PRO A 217 8.97 5.02 -24.34
CA PRO A 217 9.21 3.69 -24.89
C PRO A 217 9.66 3.75 -26.35
N GLU A 218 10.57 2.86 -26.74
CA GLU A 218 10.98 2.71 -28.14
C GLU A 218 9.85 2.13 -29.01
N GLY A 219 9.73 2.59 -30.25
CA GLY A 219 8.84 1.98 -31.26
C GLY A 219 7.36 2.40 -31.23
N GLY A 220 6.94 3.29 -30.33
CA GLY A 220 5.60 3.88 -30.39
C GLY A 220 5.58 5.16 -31.25
N SER A 221 4.51 5.36 -32.02
CA SER A 221 4.24 6.62 -32.73
C SER A 221 3.82 7.72 -31.76
N PHE A 222 4.68 8.02 -30.80
CA PHE A 222 4.50 9.13 -29.87
C PHE A 222 4.94 10.40 -30.58
N PHE A 223 3.97 11.13 -31.11
CA PHE A 223 4.23 12.42 -31.75
C PHE A 223 4.97 13.31 -30.73
N ARG A 224 6.12 13.86 -31.12
CA ARG A 224 6.83 14.89 -30.36
C ARG A 224 6.51 16.24 -30.98
N PRO A 225 5.44 16.95 -30.57
CA PRO A 225 5.31 18.35 -30.94
C PRO A 225 6.35 19.14 -30.14
N GLY A 226 7.32 19.78 -30.81
CA GLY A 226 8.15 20.81 -30.19
C GLY A 226 9.66 20.62 -30.13
N ALA A 227 10.27 19.76 -30.95
CA ALA A 227 11.70 19.88 -31.26
C ALA A 227 11.90 20.86 -32.45
N GLY A 228 11.54 22.12 -32.26
CA GLY A 228 11.69 23.16 -33.28
C GLY A 228 11.46 24.55 -32.70
N GLY A 229 12.54 25.33 -32.60
CA GLY A 229 12.50 26.77 -32.37
C GLY A 229 13.45 27.26 -31.28
N GLU A 230 14.68 27.57 -31.70
CA GLU A 230 15.70 28.49 -31.12
C GLU A 230 16.15 28.35 -29.64
#